data_AF-A0A529LLC7-F1
#
_entry.id   AF-A0A529LLC7-F1
#
_cell.length_a   1.000
_cell.length_b   1.000
_cell.length_c   1.000
_cell.angle_alpha   90.00
_cell.angle_beta   90.00
_cell.angle_gamma   90.00
#
_symmetry.space_group_name_H-M   'P 1'
#
loop_
_entity.id
_entity.type
_entity.pdbx_description
1 polymer ?
#
loop_
_entity_poly.entity_id
_entity_poly.type
_entity_poly.pdbx_seq_one_letter_code
_entity_poly.pdbx_strand_id
1 'polypeptide(L)'
;RVCHSPTGYGLGQTYGTSAGTQDFDSVEFTDVAVIIGANPASAHPVFASRLKKRLRQGAKLIVLDPRRTEMVKSAHIEADYHLPLKPGTNVAVLTALAHVIVTEGLYNEAFVRERCDWAEFQDWASFVALPENSPEVVGK
;
A
#
# COMPACT_ATOMS: atom_id res chain seq x y z
N ARG A 1 12.14 -17.89 5.37
CA ARG A 1 12.93 -17.23 6.45
C ARG A 1 13.63 -15.94 6.02
N VAL A 2 13.96 -15.75 4.73
CA VAL A 2 14.70 -14.55 4.29
C VAL A 2 13.89 -13.60 3.40
N CYS A 3 12.94 -14.11 2.59
CA CYS A 3 12.17 -13.25 1.68
C CYS A 3 10.85 -12.72 2.28
N HIS A 4 9.99 -13.60 2.81
CA HIS A 4 8.63 -13.22 3.24
C HIS A 4 8.26 -13.70 4.66
N SER A 5 9.22 -14.03 5.52
CA SER A 5 8.89 -14.40 6.91
C SER A 5 8.20 -13.29 7.71
N PRO A 6 8.57 -11.98 7.56
CA PRO A 6 7.83 -10.92 8.24
C PRO A 6 6.37 -10.83 7.80
N THR A 7 6.06 -11.20 6.55
CA THR A 7 4.67 -11.26 6.05
C THR A 7 3.84 -12.25 6.87
N GLY A 8 4.37 -13.46 7.11
CA GLY A 8 3.67 -14.47 7.87
C GLY A 8 3.42 -14.07 9.33
N TYR A 9 4.37 -13.35 9.94
CA TYR A 9 4.21 -12.82 11.30
C TYR A 9 3.18 -11.68 11.34
N GLY A 10 3.33 -10.66 10.51
CA GLY A 10 2.44 -9.49 10.49
C GLY A 10 0.99 -9.88 10.20
N LEU A 11 0.74 -10.60 9.09
CA LEU A 11 -0.61 -11.05 8.74
C LEU A 11 -1.17 -12.08 9.74
N GLY A 12 -0.30 -12.88 10.36
CA GLY A 12 -0.70 -13.79 11.43
C GLY A 12 -1.20 -13.05 12.67
N GLN A 13 -0.59 -11.92 13.03
CA GLN A 13 -1.04 -11.09 14.15
C GLN A 13 -2.30 -10.27 13.80
N THR A 14 -2.44 -9.78 12.57
CA THR A 14 -3.56 -8.89 12.21
C THR A 14 -4.79 -9.61 11.69
N TYR A 15 -4.63 -10.69 10.92
CA TYR A 15 -5.72 -11.42 10.26
C TYR A 15 -5.81 -12.90 10.66
N GLY A 16 -4.83 -13.43 11.41
CA GLY A 16 -4.79 -14.83 11.80
C GLY A 16 -4.30 -15.79 10.69
N THR A 17 -3.84 -15.28 9.54
CA THR A 17 -3.33 -16.10 8.42
C THR A 17 -1.96 -15.63 7.97
N SER A 18 -1.09 -16.55 7.53
CA SER A 18 0.24 -16.23 7.00
C SER A 18 0.30 -16.26 5.46
N ALA A 19 -0.84 -16.08 4.79
CA ALA A 19 -1.00 -16.20 3.33
C ALA A 19 -1.55 -14.92 2.68
N GLY A 20 -1.54 -14.89 1.35
CA GLY A 20 -2.18 -13.83 0.56
C GLY A 20 -3.70 -13.83 0.75
N THR A 21 -4.32 -12.68 0.48
CA THR A 21 -5.76 -12.46 0.72
C THR A 21 -6.63 -12.68 -0.51
N GLN A 22 -6.08 -12.55 -1.72
CA GLN A 22 -6.81 -12.57 -2.99
C GLN A 22 -6.06 -13.37 -4.06
N ASP A 23 -6.75 -13.75 -5.13
CA ASP A 23 -6.14 -14.30 -6.34
C ASP A 23 -5.68 -13.21 -7.32
N PHE A 24 -5.07 -13.62 -8.43
CA PHE A 24 -4.62 -12.71 -9.48
C PHE A 24 -5.71 -12.28 -10.48
N ASP A 25 -6.94 -12.80 -10.36
CA ASP A 25 -8.06 -12.36 -11.18
C ASP A 25 -8.67 -11.08 -10.59
N SER A 26 -8.59 -10.92 -9.26
CA SER A 26 -9.02 -9.71 -8.54
C SER A 26 -8.44 -8.40 -9.09
N VAL A 27 -7.23 -8.43 -9.67
CA VAL A 27 -6.57 -7.24 -10.25
C VAL A 27 -7.34 -6.68 -11.44
N GLU A 28 -8.20 -7.46 -12.11
CA GLU A 28 -9.02 -6.97 -13.22
C GLU A 28 -10.15 -6.04 -12.75
N PHE A 29 -10.43 -5.98 -11.45
CA PHE A 29 -11.51 -5.20 -10.86
C PHE A 29 -11.03 -4.02 -10.00
N THR A 30 -9.71 -3.88 -9.78
CA THR A 30 -9.21 -2.78 -8.93
C THR A 30 -9.32 -1.42 -9.62
N ASP A 31 -9.64 -0.38 -8.88
CA ASP A 31 -9.62 1.01 -9.37
C ASP A 31 -8.30 1.72 -9.03
N VAL A 32 -7.57 1.24 -8.01
CA VAL A 32 -6.29 1.80 -7.58
C VAL A 32 -5.34 0.66 -7.20
N ALA A 33 -4.16 0.64 -7.81
CA ALA A 33 -3.06 -0.25 -7.43
C ALA A 33 -1.98 0.52 -6.68
N VAL A 34 -1.61 0.05 -5.50
CA VAL A 34 -0.46 0.58 -4.73
C VAL A 34 0.61 -0.49 -4.67
N ILE A 35 1.80 -0.19 -5.22
CA ILE A 35 2.95 -1.08 -5.23
C ILE A 35 3.99 -0.55 -4.23
N ILE A 36 4.32 -1.34 -3.22
CA ILE A 36 5.34 -1.01 -2.21
C ILE A 36 6.49 -2.00 -2.32
N GLY A 37 7.68 -1.51 -2.70
CA GLY A 37 8.91 -2.31 -2.71
C GLY A 37 8.91 -3.52 -3.64
N ALA A 38 8.12 -3.51 -4.72
CA ALA A 38 8.04 -4.60 -5.68
C ALA A 38 8.29 -4.14 -7.12
N ASN A 39 8.86 -5.03 -7.93
CA ASN A 39 8.99 -4.84 -9.39
C ASN A 39 8.32 -6.01 -10.13
N PRO A 40 6.97 -6.02 -10.24
CA PRO A 40 6.24 -7.10 -10.89
C PRO A 40 6.63 -7.31 -12.36
N ALA A 41 7.00 -6.25 -13.09
CA ALA A 41 7.37 -6.39 -14.50
C ALA A 41 8.54 -7.37 -14.70
N SER A 42 9.53 -7.34 -13.80
CA SER A 42 10.67 -8.27 -13.85
C SER A 42 10.44 -9.57 -13.07
N ALA A 43 9.81 -9.49 -11.89
CA ALA A 43 9.70 -10.64 -10.98
C ALA A 43 8.46 -11.51 -11.25
N HIS A 44 7.36 -10.92 -11.73
CA HIS A 44 6.07 -11.58 -11.93
C HIS A 44 5.40 -11.10 -13.25
N PRO A 45 6.03 -11.32 -14.41
CA PRO A 45 5.66 -10.67 -15.68
C PRO A 45 4.22 -10.97 -16.12
N VAL A 46 3.70 -12.16 -15.81
CA VAL A 46 2.30 -12.53 -16.13
C VAL A 46 1.31 -11.70 -15.32
N PHE A 47 1.56 -11.52 -14.02
CA PHE A 47 0.74 -10.63 -13.18
C PHE A 47 0.86 -9.17 -13.65
N ALA A 48 2.08 -8.71 -13.95
CA ALA A 48 2.30 -7.37 -14.46
C ALA A 48 1.52 -7.10 -15.76
N SER A 49 1.42 -8.09 -16.66
CA SER A 49 0.62 -7.98 -17.88
C SER A 49 -0.88 -7.73 -17.58
N ARG A 50 -1.45 -8.46 -16.62
CA ARG A 50 -2.85 -8.26 -16.17
C ARG A 50 -3.05 -6.90 -15.51
N LEU A 51 -2.13 -6.48 -14.65
CA LEU A 51 -2.18 -5.16 -14.05
C LEU A 51 -2.09 -4.06 -15.12
N LYS A 52 -1.15 -4.14 -16.07
CA LYS A 52 -1.05 -3.17 -17.19
C LYS A 52 -2.30 -3.15 -18.07
N LYS A 53 -2.99 -4.29 -18.26
CA LYS A 53 -4.30 -4.33 -18.92
C LYS A 53 -5.31 -3.47 -18.15
N ARG A 54 -5.42 -3.63 -16.83
CA ARG A 54 -6.35 -2.85 -16.00
C ARG A 54 -6.00 -1.36 -15.93
N LEU A 55 -4.72 -1.00 -15.86
CA LEU A 55 -4.28 0.41 -15.89
C LEU A 55 -4.68 1.11 -17.19
N ARG A 56 -4.56 0.43 -18.34
CA ARG A 56 -5.04 0.97 -19.64
C ARG A 56 -6.56 1.14 -19.71
N GLN A 57 -7.32 0.55 -18.78
CA GLN A 57 -8.77 0.71 -18.65
C GLN A 57 -9.14 1.81 -17.64
N GLY A 58 -8.16 2.57 -17.11
CA GLY A 58 -8.38 3.75 -16.28
C GLY A 58 -8.13 3.56 -14.78
N ALA A 59 -7.68 2.39 -14.34
CA ALA A 59 -7.24 2.23 -12.96
C ALA A 59 -5.97 3.04 -12.68
N LYS A 60 -5.85 3.56 -11.46
CA LYS A 60 -4.72 4.37 -11.01
C LYS A 60 -3.58 3.51 -10.48
N LEU A 61 -2.37 4.06 -10.54
CA LEU A 61 -1.15 3.41 -10.03
C LEU A 61 -0.34 4.35 -9.14
N ILE A 62 -0.02 3.87 -7.94
CA ILE A 62 0.89 4.50 -6.99
C ILE A 62 2.08 3.57 -6.76
N VAL A 63 3.31 4.07 -6.89
CA VAL A 63 4.54 3.30 -6.72
C VAL A 63 5.39 3.88 -5.59
N LEU A 64 5.63 3.09 -4.54
CA LEU A 64 6.58 3.36 -3.46
C LEU A 64 7.80 2.46 -3.67
N ASP A 65 8.77 2.93 -4.45
CA ASP A 65 10.07 2.28 -4.62
C ASP A 65 11.14 3.38 -4.79
N PRO A 66 12.29 3.31 -4.11
CA PRO A 66 13.40 4.26 -4.31
C PRO A 66 13.86 4.35 -5.78
N ARG A 67 13.65 3.28 -6.56
CA ARG A 67 14.07 3.16 -7.96
C ARG A 67 12.91 3.49 -8.88
N ARG A 68 13.23 4.00 -10.07
CA ARG A 68 12.30 4.07 -11.20
C ARG A 68 12.22 2.71 -11.89
N THR A 69 11.33 1.85 -11.42
CA THR A 69 11.05 0.54 -12.03
C THR A 69 10.19 0.71 -13.30
N GLU A 70 10.03 -0.35 -14.09
CA GLU A 70 9.15 -0.32 -15.28
C GLU A 70 7.67 -0.08 -14.95
N MET A 71 7.28 -0.24 -13.68
CA MET A 71 5.95 0.10 -13.22
C MET A 71 5.75 1.61 -13.07
N VAL A 72 6.82 2.39 -12.87
CA VAL A 72 6.72 3.86 -12.80
C VAL A 72 6.36 4.43 -14.17
N LYS A 73 7.04 3.98 -15.21
CA LYS A 73 6.77 4.41 -16.59
C LYS A 73 7.23 3.34 -17.57
N SER A 74 6.34 2.90 -18.45
CA SER A 74 6.67 2.07 -19.61
C SER A 74 5.68 2.35 -20.75
N ALA A 75 5.79 1.62 -21.87
CA ALA A 75 4.87 1.80 -22.98
C ALA A 75 3.41 1.61 -22.49
N HIS A 76 2.58 2.63 -22.70
CA HIS A 76 1.14 2.66 -22.40
C HIS A 76 0.75 2.67 -20.91
N ILE A 77 1.70 2.79 -19.98
CA ILE A 77 1.40 2.99 -18.56
C ILE A 77 2.35 4.00 -17.92
N GLU A 78 1.80 4.84 -17.05
CA GLU A 78 2.54 5.78 -16.21
C GLU A 78 1.87 5.79 -14.84
N ALA A 79 2.66 5.73 -13.77
CA ALA A 79 2.12 5.82 -12.42
C ALA A 79 1.63 7.25 -12.16
N ASP A 80 0.43 7.39 -11.61
CA ASP A 80 -0.12 8.66 -11.16
C ASP A 80 0.80 9.30 -10.11
N TYR A 81 1.37 8.47 -9.23
CA TYR A 81 2.31 8.91 -8.20
C TYR A 81 3.48 7.95 -8.09
N HIS A 82 4.69 8.49 -8.15
CA HIS A 82 5.92 7.79 -7.76
C HIS A 82 6.51 8.47 -6.53
N LEU A 83 6.61 7.73 -5.44
CA LEU A 83 7.23 8.16 -4.18
C LEU A 83 8.61 7.49 -4.03
N PRO A 84 9.70 8.15 -4.47
CA PRO A 84 11.07 7.63 -4.36
C PRO A 84 11.62 7.81 -2.95
N LEU A 85 11.06 7.05 -1.99
CA LEU A 85 11.48 7.08 -0.59
C LEU A 85 12.93 6.65 -0.37
N LYS A 86 13.54 7.10 0.73
CA LYS A 86 14.85 6.61 1.17
C LYS A 86 14.74 5.15 1.63
N PRO A 87 15.63 4.23 1.19
CA PRO A 87 15.60 2.85 1.67
C PRO A 87 15.61 2.77 3.20
N GLY A 88 14.65 2.01 3.76
CA GLY A 88 14.47 1.87 5.21
C GLY A 88 13.37 2.75 5.81
N THR A 89 12.82 3.74 5.09
CA THR A 89 11.78 4.65 5.63
C THR A 89 10.34 4.24 5.31
N ASN A 90 10.11 2.99 4.90
CA ASN A 90 8.79 2.49 4.47
C ASN A 90 7.70 2.71 5.52
N VAL A 91 7.98 2.39 6.80
CA VAL A 91 7.01 2.54 7.89
C VAL A 91 6.67 4.01 8.11
N ALA A 92 7.65 4.92 8.04
CA ALA A 92 7.39 6.34 8.20
C ALA A 92 6.42 6.87 7.12
N VAL A 93 6.58 6.44 5.87
CA VAL A 93 5.65 6.80 4.78
C VAL A 93 4.26 6.23 5.02
N LEU A 94 4.14 4.98 5.48
CA LEU A 94 2.84 4.38 5.81
C LEU A 94 2.16 5.09 7.00
N THR A 95 2.92 5.48 8.01
CA THR A 95 2.39 6.26 9.14
C THR A 95 1.93 7.64 8.69
N ALA A 96 2.64 8.29 7.77
CA ALA A 96 2.22 9.57 7.20
C ALA A 96 0.95 9.47 6.33
N LEU A 97 0.80 8.38 5.57
CA LEU A 97 -0.45 8.10 4.86
C LEU A 97 -1.60 7.88 5.85
N ALA A 98 -1.37 7.12 6.92
CA ALA A 98 -2.37 6.90 7.96
C ALA A 98 -2.74 8.20 8.69
N HIS A 99 -1.78 9.07 8.97
CA HIS A 99 -2.00 10.39 9.54
C HIS A 99 -3.04 11.16 8.73
N VAL A 100 -2.82 11.32 7.42
CA VAL A 100 -3.74 12.04 6.53
C VAL A 100 -5.12 11.38 6.50
N ILE A 101 -5.17 10.05 6.36
CA ILE A 101 -6.46 9.32 6.32
C ILE A 101 -7.28 9.54 7.59
N VAL A 102 -6.61 9.55 8.76
CA VAL A 102 -7.29 9.72 10.06
C VAL A 102 -7.66 11.18 10.30
N THR A 103 -6.74 12.13 10.08
CA THR A 103 -6.98 13.55 10.38
C THR A 103 -7.99 14.18 9.42
N GLU A 104 -8.09 13.67 8.19
CA GLU A 104 -9.11 14.11 7.22
C GLU A 104 -10.40 13.27 7.26
N GLY A 105 -10.48 12.23 8.09
CA GLY A 105 -11.69 11.40 8.23
C GLY A 105 -12.03 10.55 6.99
N LEU A 106 -11.02 10.09 6.25
CA LEU A 106 -11.18 9.36 4.98
C LEU A 106 -11.37 7.84 5.14
N TYR A 107 -11.28 7.32 6.36
CA TYR A 107 -11.46 5.90 6.64
C TYR A 107 -12.95 5.50 6.63
N ASN A 108 -13.21 4.22 6.36
CA ASN A 108 -14.57 3.67 6.43
C ASN A 108 -14.90 3.23 7.86
N GLU A 109 -15.55 4.10 8.63
CA GLU A 109 -15.93 3.82 10.02
C GLU A 109 -16.83 2.58 10.15
N ALA A 110 -17.79 2.39 9.24
CA ALA A 110 -18.71 1.26 9.28
C ALA A 110 -17.95 -0.08 9.17
N PHE A 111 -16.96 -0.15 8.27
CA PHE A 111 -16.10 -1.31 8.14
C PHE A 111 -15.31 -1.59 9.42
N VAL A 112 -14.70 -0.55 10.02
CA VAL A 112 -13.93 -0.70 11.26
C VAL A 112 -14.81 -1.24 12.38
N ARG A 113 -16.01 -0.69 12.55
CA ARG A 113 -16.95 -1.14 13.60
C ARG A 113 -17.48 -2.56 13.38
N GLU A 114 -17.67 -2.98 12.13
CA GLU A 114 -18.22 -4.30 11.81
C GLU A 114 -17.14 -5.40 11.83
N ARG A 115 -15.91 -5.09 11.41
CA ARG A 115 -14.87 -6.08 11.10
C ARG A 115 -13.59 -5.95 11.94
N CYS A 116 -13.47 -4.92 12.75
CA CYS A 116 -12.30 -4.65 13.59
C CYS A 116 -12.73 -4.29 15.02
N ASP A 117 -11.76 -4.10 15.92
CA ASP A 117 -12.00 -3.58 17.26
C ASP A 117 -12.00 -2.04 17.24
N TRP A 118 -13.08 -1.44 17.73
CA TRP A 118 -13.23 0.02 17.73
C TRP A 118 -12.31 0.71 18.74
N ALA A 119 -12.10 0.13 19.92
CA ALA A 119 -11.28 0.73 20.96
C ALA A 119 -9.80 0.71 20.55
N GLU A 120 -9.31 -0.41 19.99
CA GLU A 120 -7.94 -0.50 19.47
C GLU A 120 -7.72 0.44 18.29
N PHE A 121 -8.71 0.58 17.39
CA PHE A 121 -8.63 1.55 16.30
C PHE A 121 -8.51 2.99 16.84
N GLN A 122 -9.27 3.36 17.86
CA GLN A 122 -9.21 4.71 18.44
C GLN A 122 -7.85 5.02 19.07
N ASP A 123 -7.27 4.05 19.78
CA ASP A 123 -5.91 4.20 20.34
C ASP A 123 -4.87 4.39 19.22
N TRP A 124 -4.91 3.53 18.19
CA TRP A 124 -4.04 3.66 17.02
C TRP A 124 -4.25 4.98 16.26
N ALA A 125 -5.51 5.40 16.06
CA ALA A 125 -5.87 6.65 15.38
C ALA A 125 -5.29 7.86 16.13
N SER A 126 -5.35 7.84 17.46
CA SER A 126 -4.76 8.88 18.32
C SER A 126 -3.25 8.99 18.12
N PHE A 127 -2.56 7.86 17.99
CA PHE A 127 -1.12 7.81 17.72
C PHE A 127 -0.77 8.35 16.32
N VAL A 128 -1.43 7.87 15.26
CA VAL A 128 -1.06 8.30 13.90
C VAL A 128 -1.43 9.76 13.63
N ALA A 129 -2.43 10.31 14.34
CA ALA A 129 -2.82 11.72 14.24
C ALA A 129 -1.81 12.71 14.86
N LEU A 130 -0.78 12.22 15.57
CA LEU A 130 0.25 13.07 16.15
C LEU A 130 0.99 13.90 15.07
N PRO A 131 1.32 15.19 15.31
CA PRO A 131 1.93 16.06 14.31
C PRO A 131 3.27 15.56 13.75
N GLU A 132 4.07 14.84 14.54
CA GLU A 132 5.33 14.24 14.10
C GLU A 132 5.17 13.18 13.01
N ASN A 133 3.97 12.60 12.90
CA ASN A 133 3.62 11.62 11.89
C ASN A 133 3.11 12.26 10.58
N SER A 134 2.96 13.59 10.54
CA SER A 134 2.50 14.29 9.33
C SER A 134 3.47 14.15 8.15
N PRO A 135 2.98 14.16 6.89
CA PRO A 135 3.85 14.13 5.71
C PRO A 135 4.90 15.25 5.68
N GLU A 136 4.57 16.44 6.22
CA GLU A 136 5.45 17.61 6.27
C GLU A 136 6.63 17.43 7.21
N VAL A 137 6.49 16.56 8.22
CA VAL A 137 7.57 16.22 9.15
C VAL A 137 8.33 15.00 8.65
N VAL A 138 7.63 13.95 8.22
CA VAL A 138 8.24 12.70 7.72
C VAL A 138 9.02 12.91 6.42
N GLY A 139 8.60 13.86 5.59
CA GLY A 139 9.24 14.16 4.30
C GLY A 139 10.50 15.03 4.37
N LYS A 140 10.88 15.54 5.55
CA LYS A 140 12.11 16.30 5.77
C LYS A 140 13.31 15.38 5.99
#